data_AF-A0A3D0PAR2-F1
#
_entry.id   AF-A0A3D0PAR2-F1
#
_cell.length_a   1.000
_cell.length_b   1.000
_cell.length_c   1.000
_cell.angle_alpha   90.00
_cell.angle_beta   90.00
_cell.angle_gamma   90.00
#
_symmetry.space_group_name_H-M   'P 1'
#
loop_
_entity.id
_entity.type
_entity.pdbx_description
1 polymer ?
#
loop_
_entity_poly.entity_id
_entity_poly.type
_entity_poly.pdbx_seq_one_letter_code
_entity_poly.pdbx_strand_id
1 'polypeptide(L)' 'MVMLPEGLDSVVPIEPASMEGRSIIQWDKDDCERLGIVKVDLLGLGMMAVLRDTLKLVEEHRGEKVDLAKIPKDDKLVF' A
#
# COMPACT_ATOMS: atom_id res chain seq x y z
N MET A 1 -6.55 -5.85 -2.79
CA MET A 1 -7.68 -5.90 -1.84
C MET A 1 -8.96 -5.65 -2.62
N VAL A 2 -10.02 -6.42 -2.37
CA VAL A 2 -11.33 -6.25 -3.02
C VAL A 2 -12.37 -5.89 -1.96
N MET A 3 -13.38 -5.11 -2.35
CA MET A 3 -14.42 -4.61 -1.46
C MET A 3 -15.78 -4.64 -2.16
N LEU A 4 -16.80 -5.14 -1.44
CA LEU A 4 -18.19 -5.16 -1.86
C LEU A 4 -19.08 -4.69 -0.69
N PRO A 5 -20.05 -3.78 -0.91
CA PRO A 5 -20.92 -3.29 0.16
C PRO A 5 -21.74 -4.38 0.86
N GLU A 6 -22.23 -5.35 0.08
CA GLU A 6 -23.15 -6.42 0.53
C GLU A 6 -22.41 -7.62 1.18
N GLY A 7 -21.08 -7.57 1.29
CA GLY A 7 -20.24 -8.68 1.76
C GLY A 7 -19.79 -9.63 0.64
N LEU A 8 -18.51 -10.00 0.63
CA LEU A 8 -17.88 -10.80 -0.44
C LEU A 8 -18.34 -12.27 -0.45
N ASP A 9 -18.67 -12.81 0.71
CA ASP A 9 -19.13 -14.20 0.90
C ASP A 9 -20.48 -14.49 0.24
N SER A 10 -21.26 -13.45 -0.06
CA SER A 10 -22.52 -13.57 -0.80
C SER A 10 -22.33 -13.85 -2.30
N VAL A 11 -21.15 -13.53 -2.85
CA VAL A 11 -20.88 -13.60 -4.30
C VAL A 11 -19.75 -14.55 -4.66
N VAL A 12 -18.74 -14.71 -3.81
CA VAL A 12 -17.56 -15.54 -4.09
C VAL A 12 -17.11 -16.30 -2.84
N PRO A 13 -16.74 -17.58 -2.95
CA PRO A 13 -16.15 -18.31 -1.84
C PRO A 13 -14.86 -17.63 -1.34
N ILE A 14 -14.74 -17.53 -0.02
CA ILE A 14 -13.57 -17.00 0.68
C ILE A 14 -12.87 -18.17 1.37
N GLU A 15 -11.55 -18.24 1.24
CA GLU A 15 -10.74 -19.20 1.99
C GLU A 15 -9.60 -18.52 2.76
N PRO A 16 -9.09 -19.15 3.83
CA PRO A 16 -7.87 -18.71 4.47
C PRO A 16 -6.69 -18.76 3.49
N ALA A 17 -5.89 -17.70 3.46
CA ALA A 17 -4.65 -17.71 2.71
C ALA A 17 -3.59 -18.58 3.42
N SER A 18 -2.51 -18.93 2.71
CA SER A 18 -1.37 -19.65 3.32
C SER A 18 -0.69 -18.87 4.45
N MET A 19 -0.83 -17.53 4.45
CA MET A 19 -0.31 -16.67 5.51
C MET A 19 -1.40 -16.41 6.55
N GLU A 20 -1.05 -16.60 7.82
CA GLU A 20 -1.97 -16.41 8.94
C GLU A 20 -2.60 -15.02 8.96
N GLY A 21 -3.88 -14.96 9.32
CA GLY A 21 -4.64 -13.71 9.42
C GLY A 21 -4.99 -13.08 8.06
N ARG A 22 -4.83 -13.80 6.95
CA ARG A 22 -5.24 -13.36 5.62
C ARG A 22 -6.28 -14.29 5.02
N SER A 23 -7.12 -13.70 4.18
CA SER A 23 -8.11 -14.42 3.37
C SER A 23 -7.92 -14.08 1.90
N ILE A 24 -8.23 -15.04 1.04
CA ILE A 24 -8.26 -14.88 -0.41
C ILE A 24 -9.64 -15.26 -0.94
N ILE A 25 -9.99 -14.66 -2.08
CA ILE A 25 -11.16 -15.05 -2.86
C ILE A 25 -10.71 -15.96 -4.00
N GLN A 26 -11.58 -16.83 -4.46
CA GLN A 26 -11.27 -17.80 -5.52
C GLN A 26 -11.23 -17.19 -6.92
N TRP A 27 -11.82 -16.00 -7.11
CA TRP A 27 -11.83 -15.33 -8.40
C TRP A 27 -10.57 -14.53 -8.68
N ASP A 28 -10.24 -14.43 -9.95
CA ASP A 28 -9.12 -13.63 -10.42
C ASP A 28 -9.50 -12.15 -10.58
N LYS A 29 -8.53 -11.37 -11.10
CA LYS A 29 -8.68 -9.92 -11.29
C LYS A 29 -9.79 -9.57 -12.29
N ASP A 30 -9.87 -10.30 -13.39
CA ASP A 30 -10.71 -9.93 -14.53
C ASP A 30 -12.17 -10.24 -14.22
N ASP A 31 -12.43 -11.32 -13.49
CA ASP A 31 -13.76 -11.66 -13.00
C ASP A 31 -14.28 -10.63 -11.99
N CYS A 32 -13.43 -10.16 -11.08
CA CYS A 32 -13.79 -9.09 -10.14
C CYS A 32 -14.13 -7.77 -10.85
N GLU A 33 -13.35 -7.38 -11.86
CA GLU A 33 -13.60 -6.16 -12.64
C GLU A 33 -14.91 -6.24 -13.43
N ARG A 34 -15.22 -7.40 -14.04
CA ARG A 34 -16.46 -7.62 -14.78
C ARG A 34 -17.72 -7.46 -13.92
N LEU A 35 -17.63 -7.82 -12.64
CA LEU A 35 -18.74 -7.72 -11.69
C LEU A 35 -18.80 -6.36 -10.99
N GLY A 36 -17.93 -5.41 -11.35
CA GLY A 36 -17.89 -4.08 -10.76
C GLY A 36 -17.41 -4.08 -9.31
N ILE A 37 -16.68 -5.11 -8.89
CA ILE A 37 -16.10 -5.18 -7.55
C ILE A 37 -14.96 -4.17 -7.45
N VAL A 38 -14.97 -3.36 -6.39
CA VAL A 38 -13.95 -2.32 -6.18
C VAL A 38 -12.65 -2.98 -5.75
N LYS A 39 -11.58 -2.74 -6.51
CA LYS A 39 -10.23 -3.22 -6.22
C LYS A 39 -9.33 -2.06 -5.80
N VAL A 40 -8.60 -2.26 -4.70
CA VAL A 40 -7.53 -1.39 -4.24
C VAL A 40 -6.24 -2.18 -4.11
N ASP A 41 -5.20 -1.74 -4.80
CA ASP A 41 -3.87 -2.34 -4.70
C ASP A 41 -3.06 -1.67 -3.59
N LEU A 42 -2.64 -2.47 -2.61
CA LEU A 42 -1.76 -2.06 -1.52
C LEU A 42 -0.35 -2.57 -1.82
N LEU A 43 0.50 -1.68 -2.32
CA LEU A 43 1.87 -2.02 -2.73
C LEU A 43 2.85 -1.81 -1.55
N GLY A 44 3.58 -2.88 -1.21
CA GLY A 44 4.70 -2.80 -0.27
C GLY A 44 5.97 -2.30 -0.95
N LEU A 45 6.10 -0.99 -1.12
CA LEU A 45 7.28 -0.38 -1.77
C LEU A 45 8.45 -0.26 -0.78
N GLY A 46 9.51 -1.07 -0.97
CA GLY A 46 10.68 -1.07 -0.08
C GLY A 46 11.36 0.29 0.06
N MET A 47 11.40 1.09 -1.02
CA MET A 47 11.96 2.44 -0.98
C MET A 47 11.21 3.38 -0.04
N MET A 48 9.89 3.18 0.15
CA MET A 48 9.11 3.98 1.10
C MET A 48 9.52 3.67 2.55
N ALA A 49 9.91 2.43 2.85
CA ALA A 49 10.45 2.08 4.16
C ALA A 49 11.82 2.73 4.39
N VAL A 50 12.70 2.69 3.38
CA VAL A 50 14.02 3.35 3.44
C VAL A 50 13.89 4.84 3.67
N LEU A 51 12.99 5.53 2.94
CA LEU A 51 12.72 6.94 3.15
C LEU A 51 12.23 7.22 4.58
N ARG A 52 11.24 6.47 5.07
CA ARG A 52 10.73 6.61 6.44
C ARG A 52 11.86 6.49 7.47
N ASP A 53 12.72 5.49 7.33
CA ASP A 53 13.79 5.23 8.31
C ASP A 53 14.89 6.29 8.21
N THR A 54 15.21 6.77 7.01
CA THR A 54 16.14 7.88 6.79
C THR A 54 15.66 9.16 7.48
N LEU A 55 14.37 9.50 7.34
CA LEU A 55 13.82 10.71 7.96
C LEU A 55 13.84 10.65 9.49
N LYS A 56 13.59 9.47 10.07
CA LYS A 56 13.74 9.27 11.51
C LYS A 56 15.17 9.52 11.97
N LEU A 57 16.15 8.98 11.26
CA LEU A 57 17.57 9.18 11.57
C LEU A 57 17.99 10.65 11.45
N VAL A 58 17.45 11.38 10.47
CA VAL A 58 17.70 12.83 10.34
C VAL A 58 17.15 13.58 11.55
N GLU A 59 15.92 13.28 11.98
CA GLU A 59 15.34 13.90 13.17
C GLU A 59 16.14 13.55 14.44
N GLU A 60 16.53 12.28 14.62
CA GLU A 60 17.28 11.82 15.79
C GLU A 60 18.69 12.43 15.90
N HIS A 61 19.41 12.55 14.78
CA HIS A 61 20.81 12.98 14.78
C HIS A 61 20.99 14.48 14.54
N ARG A 62 20.04 15.15 13.88
CA ARG A 62 20.15 16.58 13.51
C ARG A 62 19.07 17.45 14.16
N GLY A 63 18.04 16.86 14.76
CA GLY A 63 16.89 17.60 15.30
C GLY A 63 16.01 18.26 14.24
N GLU A 64 16.22 17.92 12.97
CA GLU A 64 15.52 18.51 11.83
C GLU A 64 14.35 17.62 11.39
N LYS A 65 13.15 18.20 11.27
CA LYS A 65 11.99 17.52 10.70
C LYS A 65 11.85 17.87 9.23
N VAL A 66 12.01 16.86 8.37
CA VAL A 66 11.89 17.03 6.91
C VAL A 66 10.47 16.68 6.47
N ASP A 67 9.81 17.62 5.79
CA ASP A 67 8.53 17.41 5.12
C ASP A 67 8.78 17.08 3.64
N LEU A 68 8.56 15.82 3.25
CA LEU A 68 8.75 15.33 1.88
C LEU A 68 7.97 16.14 0.84
N ALA A 69 6.79 16.65 1.19
CA ALA A 69 5.95 17.41 0.26
C ALA A 69 6.50 18.81 -0.03
N LYS A 70 7.43 19.30 0.79
CA LYS A 70 8.01 20.65 0.70
C LYS A 70 9.46 20.68 0.20
N ILE A 71 10.04 19.53 -0.17
CA ILE A 71 11.41 19.46 -0.68
C ILE A 71 11.52 20.23 -2.01
N PRO A 72 12.47 21.18 -2.14
CA PRO A 72 12.75 21.84 -3.41
C PRO A 72 13.14 20.84 -4.50
N LYS A 73 12.61 21.01 -5.71
CA LYS A 73 12.86 20.09 -6.83
C LYS A 73 14.09 20.47 -7.67
N ASP A 74 14.74 21.57 -7.33
CA ASP A 74 15.82 22.23 -8.09
C ASP A 74 17.09 22.43 -7.25
N ASP A 75 17.32 21.57 -6.25
CA ASP A 75 18.53 21.60 -5.44
C ASP A 75 19.78 21.25 -6.26
N LYS A 76 20.68 22.23 -6.43
CA LYS A 76 21.95 22.10 -7.18
C LYS A 76 22.96 21.15 -6.55
N LEU A 77 22.79 20.77 -5.29
CA LEU A 77 23.65 19.76 -4.66
C LEU A 77 23.19 18.33 -5.00
N VAL A 78 21.94 18.17 -5.44
CA VAL A 78 21.36 16.88 -5.85
C VAL A 78 21.55 16.64 -7.35
N PHE A 79 21.45 17.68 -8.18
CA PHE A 79 21.55 17.63 -9.65
C PHE A 79 22.81 18.32 -10.17
#